data_AF-A0A6P5RAW6-F1
#
_entry.id   AF-A0A6P5RAW6-F1
#
_cell.length_a   1.000
_cell.length_b   1.000
_cell.length_c   1.000
_cell.angle_alpha   90.00
_cell.angle_beta   90.00
_cell.angle_gamma   90.00
#
_symmetry.space_group_name_H-M   'P 1'
#
loop_
_entity.id
_entity.type
_entity.pdbx_description
1 polymer ?
#
loop_
_entity_poly.entity_id
_entity_poly.type
_entity_poly.pdbx_seq_one_letter_code
_entity_poly.pdbx_strand_id
1 'polypeptide(L)'
;MPQGKMNAAKDKKITAECRSISSSCIFPAMGNAGDPKKIYDLIIAIFTEMEMCGYFPFLGWLDLVINKLLIFELTTTNTDQNIQLSVGVGLEMLQVEQTNSPQQVIKGKHPDQKIRTPTGLIAENGPQAETKISEVVTKNLEPICNVLEPRTNFCEISRDVRVDGKSSTVSIVSSQMDVLAGNSPWTIRPYARKEDKKPMNHTRPWSVKPVIGDQEIPRCSRNHSVPAILFSNGGYTGNHFHEFTDIVVPLFITSRKYDGEVQFLISDLWTWWVAKFQAILKGLSNYELIDIDKEAVHCFPSITVGLKRHPKDLTIDPSKHSYSMKDFREFLRNTYSLKRANAIRIRDGQRKKPRLLIISRQRTRCFTNLRQITKMARTLGYRVTVEEADRNMSRIAQVVNSCDVLMGVHGAGLTNILFLPENSIFIQILPIGGFEWIATNYFGVPSKGMNLNYLEYKISKEESTLKNDPHTTPIRGWEGFKSTFLNAQNMKLNVNRFRPTLLKALELLHY
;
A
#
# COMPACT_ATOMS: atom_id res chain seq x y z
N MET A 1 48.75 -24.59 31.70
CA MET A 1 48.17 -23.93 32.89
C MET A 1 49.01 -22.68 33.17
N PRO A 2 48.48 -21.47 33.46
CA PRO A 2 47.16 -21.14 33.99
C PRO A 2 46.43 -19.98 33.25
N GLN A 3 45.20 -20.20 32.78
CA GLN A 3 44.27 -19.10 32.42
C GLN A 3 42.82 -19.37 32.88
N GLY A 4 42.56 -20.51 33.51
CA GLY A 4 41.23 -20.91 34.00
C GLY A 4 40.89 -20.54 35.45
N LYS A 5 41.78 -19.86 36.20
CA LYS A 5 41.52 -19.49 37.61
C LYS A 5 41.27 -18.00 37.86
N MET A 6 41.35 -17.14 36.83
CA MET A 6 41.12 -15.70 36.98
C MET A 6 39.68 -15.25 36.68
N ASN A 7 38.86 -16.11 36.04
CA ASN A 7 37.47 -15.77 35.70
C ASN A 7 36.46 -16.14 36.81
N ALA A 8 36.68 -17.24 37.55
CA ALA A 8 35.75 -17.65 38.61
C ALA A 8 35.70 -16.70 39.84
N ALA A 9 36.76 -15.91 40.06
CA ALA A 9 36.80 -14.90 41.13
C ALA A 9 36.12 -13.58 40.72
N LYS A 10 36.08 -13.25 39.42
CA LYS A 10 35.35 -12.09 38.88
C LYS A 10 33.84 -12.33 38.88
N ASP A 11 33.40 -13.53 38.49
CA ASP A 11 31.98 -13.85 38.40
C ASP A 11 31.29 -13.87 39.78
N LYS A 12 31.96 -14.39 40.82
CA LYS A 12 31.41 -14.36 42.19
C LYS A 12 31.31 -12.95 42.79
N LYS A 13 32.17 -12.02 42.37
CA LYS A 13 32.12 -10.62 42.83
C LYS A 13 30.95 -9.85 42.18
N ILE A 14 30.73 -10.08 40.88
CA ILE A 14 29.60 -9.51 40.11
C ILE A 14 28.25 -10.05 40.63
N THR A 15 28.18 -11.34 40.97
CA THR A 15 26.93 -11.95 41.47
C THR A 15 26.55 -11.46 42.88
N ALA A 16 27.53 -11.07 43.71
CA ALA A 16 27.30 -10.51 45.04
C ALA A 16 26.94 -9.00 44.99
N GLU A 17 27.52 -8.25 44.05
CA GLU A 17 27.17 -6.84 43.80
C GLU A 17 25.77 -6.68 43.16
N CYS A 18 25.34 -7.53 42.21
CA CYS A 18 23.96 -7.49 41.68
C CYS A 18 22.91 -7.83 42.78
N ARG A 19 23.25 -8.57 43.86
CA ARG A 19 22.32 -8.93 44.95
C ARG A 19 22.15 -7.85 46.04
N SER A 20 23.13 -7.00 46.30
CA SER A 20 23.00 -5.93 47.31
C SER A 20 22.31 -4.66 46.76
N ILE A 21 22.43 -4.45 45.45
CA ILE A 21 21.80 -3.33 44.73
C ILE A 21 20.28 -3.56 44.59
N SER A 22 19.83 -4.80 44.35
CA SER A 22 18.40 -5.12 44.19
C SER A 22 17.56 -4.87 45.44
N SER A 23 18.15 -4.99 46.64
CA SER A 23 17.45 -4.76 47.92
C SER A 23 17.37 -3.29 48.32
N SER A 24 18.26 -2.43 47.83
CA SER A 24 18.36 -1.03 48.27
C SER A 24 17.64 -0.02 47.36
N CYS A 25 17.37 -0.37 46.10
CA CYS A 25 16.78 0.58 45.14
C CYS A 25 15.27 0.39 44.85
N ILE A 26 14.68 -0.77 45.17
CA ILE A 26 13.32 -1.10 44.68
C ILE A 26 12.20 -0.83 45.71
N PHE A 27 12.51 -0.73 47.01
CA PHE A 27 11.47 -0.62 48.05
C PHE A 27 10.95 0.78 48.43
N PRO A 28 11.61 1.93 48.17
CA PRO A 28 11.02 3.23 48.54
C PRO A 28 10.07 3.87 47.51
N ALA A 29 9.96 3.31 46.29
CA ALA A 29 9.23 3.97 45.19
C ALA A 29 7.75 3.54 45.05
N MET A 30 7.19 2.77 45.99
CA MET A 30 5.76 2.46 46.04
C MET A 30 5.02 3.41 46.99
N GLY A 31 4.91 4.67 46.58
CA GLY A 31 4.07 5.67 47.25
C GLY A 31 3.54 6.66 46.21
N ASN A 32 2.25 6.53 45.87
CA ASN A 32 1.48 7.29 44.88
C ASN A 32 1.78 6.99 43.39
N ALA A 33 1.09 5.97 42.88
CA ALA A 33 0.95 5.66 41.46
C ALA A 33 -0.09 6.59 40.80
N GLY A 34 0.41 7.61 40.09
CA GLY A 34 -0.42 8.51 39.27
C GLY A 34 0.36 9.37 38.26
N ASP A 35 1.68 9.25 38.21
CA ASP A 35 2.54 10.04 37.31
C ASP A 35 3.17 9.15 36.22
N PRO A 36 2.79 9.31 34.94
CA PRO A 36 3.32 8.53 33.81
C PRO A 36 4.84 8.64 33.66
N LYS A 37 5.45 9.75 34.08
CA LYS A 37 6.88 9.97 33.98
C LYS A 37 7.67 9.04 34.91
N LYS A 38 7.15 8.79 36.12
CA LYS A 38 7.76 7.86 37.08
C LYS A 38 7.69 6.39 36.62
N ILE A 39 6.64 6.02 35.90
CA ILE A 39 6.51 4.68 35.31
C ILE A 39 7.52 4.51 34.17
N TYR A 40 7.68 5.54 33.33
CA TYR A 40 8.65 5.53 32.25
C TYR A 40 10.10 5.47 32.78
N ASP A 41 10.41 6.25 33.81
CA ASP A 41 11.73 6.24 34.46
C ASP A 41 12.02 4.89 35.15
N LEU A 42 11.00 4.24 35.73
CA LEU A 42 11.11 2.89 36.30
C LEU A 42 11.38 1.82 35.23
N ILE A 43 10.73 1.92 34.07
CA ILE A 43 10.95 1.00 32.93
C ILE A 43 12.35 1.19 32.36
N ILE A 44 12.82 2.43 32.24
CA ILE A 44 14.19 2.74 31.79
C ILE A 44 15.22 2.20 32.79
N ALA A 45 14.99 2.36 34.09
CA ALA A 45 15.88 1.83 35.13
C ALA A 45 15.97 0.30 35.09
N ILE A 46 14.83 -0.38 34.93
CA ILE A 46 14.78 -1.85 34.77
C ILE A 46 15.53 -2.29 33.51
N PHE A 47 15.35 -1.60 32.39
CA PHE A 47 16.06 -1.90 31.14
C PHE A 47 17.58 -1.69 31.26
N THR A 48 17.99 -0.65 31.98
CA THR A 48 19.41 -0.32 32.19
C THR A 48 20.09 -1.36 33.10
N GLU A 49 19.38 -1.90 34.10
CA GLU A 49 19.87 -3.01 34.92
C GLU A 49 19.91 -4.35 34.15
N MET A 50 18.96 -4.57 33.23
CA MET A 50 18.93 -5.76 32.37
C MET A 50 20.12 -5.84 31.39
N GLU A 51 20.61 -4.69 30.92
CA GLU A 51 21.84 -4.64 30.11
C GLU A 51 23.11 -4.96 30.91
N MET A 52 23.11 -4.77 32.24
CA MET A 52 24.30 -4.98 33.08
C MET A 52 24.49 -6.43 33.59
N CYS A 53 23.43 -7.18 33.92
CA CYS A 53 23.58 -8.53 34.54
C CYS A 53 23.34 -9.72 33.56
N GLY A 54 23.06 -9.51 32.27
CA GLY A 54 22.96 -10.58 31.25
C GLY A 54 21.65 -11.38 31.25
N TYR A 55 21.08 -11.60 30.06
CA TYR A 55 19.66 -11.92 29.79
C TYR A 55 19.12 -13.33 30.18
N PHE A 56 19.68 -14.03 31.17
CA PHE A 56 19.33 -15.46 31.36
C PHE A 56 18.64 -15.93 32.65
N PRO A 57 18.14 -15.06 33.56
CA PRO A 57 17.17 -15.57 34.55
C PRO A 57 16.00 -14.61 34.83
N PHE A 58 15.17 -14.24 33.86
CA PHE A 58 13.98 -13.39 34.14
C PHE A 58 12.70 -13.74 33.38
N LEU A 59 12.49 -15.03 33.06
CA LEU A 59 11.22 -15.48 32.48
C LEU A 59 10.04 -15.43 33.49
N GLY A 60 10.30 -15.46 34.80
CA GLY A 60 9.24 -15.38 35.82
C GLY A 60 8.73 -13.97 36.15
N TRP A 61 9.45 -12.91 35.77
CA TRP A 61 9.04 -11.52 36.06
C TRP A 61 8.18 -10.91 34.94
N LEU A 62 8.30 -11.44 33.71
CA LEU A 62 7.54 -10.97 32.56
C LEU A 62 6.03 -11.21 32.71
N ASP A 63 5.64 -12.34 33.32
CA ASP A 63 4.24 -12.68 33.56
C ASP A 63 3.56 -11.75 34.59
N LEU A 64 4.30 -11.24 35.58
CA LEU A 64 3.75 -10.34 36.60
C LEU A 64 3.55 -8.91 36.06
N VAL A 65 4.42 -8.48 35.14
CA VAL A 65 4.35 -7.17 34.47
C VAL A 65 3.24 -7.18 33.42
N ILE A 66 3.12 -8.26 32.63
CA ILE A 66 2.05 -8.41 31.64
C ILE A 66 0.66 -8.46 32.30
N ASN A 67 0.50 -9.21 33.40
CA ASN A 67 -0.80 -9.26 34.10
C ASN A 67 -1.21 -7.91 34.72
N LYS A 68 -0.26 -7.08 35.14
CA LYS A 68 -0.59 -5.73 35.66
C LYS A 68 -0.82 -4.69 34.56
N LEU A 69 -0.16 -4.81 33.41
CA LEU A 69 -0.43 -3.98 32.22
C LEU A 69 -1.82 -4.25 31.64
N LEU A 70 -2.26 -5.51 31.61
CA LEU A 70 -3.62 -5.89 31.18
C LEU A 70 -4.72 -5.29 32.08
N ILE A 71 -4.47 -5.18 33.38
CA ILE A 71 -5.42 -4.53 34.32
C ILE A 71 -5.48 -3.00 34.10
N PHE A 72 -4.38 -2.39 33.63
CA PHE A 72 -4.33 -0.94 33.33
C PHE A 72 -5.02 -0.59 32.00
N GLU A 73 -4.96 -1.47 30.99
CA GLU A 73 -5.70 -1.32 29.73
C GLU A 73 -7.22 -1.41 29.93
N LEU A 74 -7.70 -2.20 30.89
CA LEU A 74 -9.14 -2.30 31.18
C LEU A 74 -9.72 -1.07 31.90
N THR A 75 -8.91 -0.26 32.56
CA THR A 75 -9.37 0.93 33.29
C THR A 75 -9.23 2.25 32.52
N THR A 76 -8.50 2.25 31.39
CA THR A 76 -8.27 3.44 30.55
C THR A 76 -9.16 3.54 29.32
N THR A 77 -10.02 2.55 29.04
CA THR A 77 -11.01 2.59 27.94
C THR A 77 -12.17 3.56 28.16
N ASN A 78 -12.12 4.38 29.22
CA ASN A 78 -13.08 5.44 29.49
C ASN A 78 -12.34 6.70 29.94
N THR A 79 -11.64 7.39 29.03
CA THR A 79 -11.41 8.85 29.09
C THR A 79 -10.75 9.33 27.80
N ASP A 80 -11.40 10.27 27.11
CA ASP A 80 -10.83 11.02 25.98
C ASP A 80 -9.54 11.73 26.41
N GLN A 81 -8.39 11.31 25.88
CA GLN A 81 -7.12 12.03 26.06
C GLN A 81 -6.62 12.66 24.76
N ASN A 82 -6.61 13.99 24.78
CA ASN A 82 -5.98 14.90 23.82
C ASN A 82 -4.46 14.76 23.84
N ILE A 83 -3.87 14.01 22.90
CA ILE A 83 -2.42 13.88 22.78
C ILE A 83 -1.83 15.04 21.95
N GLN A 84 -0.85 15.75 22.51
CA GLN A 84 -0.12 16.88 21.91
C GLN A 84 1.31 16.43 21.58
N LEU A 85 1.73 16.46 20.31
CA LEU A 85 2.97 15.83 19.86
C LEU A 85 3.86 16.76 19.03
N SER A 86 5.17 16.70 19.30
CA SER A 86 6.21 17.40 18.54
C SER A 86 6.45 16.72 17.19
N VAL A 87 6.98 17.48 16.23
CA VAL A 87 7.10 17.11 14.80
C VAL A 87 7.86 15.82 14.53
N GLY A 88 8.68 15.33 15.46
CA GLY A 88 9.34 14.03 15.35
C GLY A 88 8.39 12.83 15.38
N VAL A 89 7.19 12.99 15.95
CA VAL A 89 6.21 11.91 16.19
C VAL A 89 5.09 11.89 15.13
N GLY A 90 5.07 12.87 14.21
CA GLY A 90 4.18 12.84 13.04
C GLY A 90 4.45 11.66 12.09
N LEU A 91 5.63 11.03 12.20
CA LEU A 91 6.00 9.81 11.49
C LEU A 91 5.21 8.58 11.98
N GLU A 92 4.98 8.49 13.29
CA GLU A 92 4.20 7.40 13.89
C GLU A 92 2.73 7.52 13.50
N MET A 93 2.15 8.71 13.38
CA MET A 93 0.75 8.86 12.93
C MET A 93 0.52 8.37 11.48
N LEU A 94 1.50 8.53 10.59
CA LEU A 94 1.45 7.99 9.22
C LEU A 94 1.58 6.46 9.21
N GLN A 95 2.14 5.87 10.26
CA GLN A 95 2.35 4.42 10.41
C GLN A 95 1.25 3.75 11.26
N VAL A 96 0.78 4.36 12.35
CA VAL A 96 -0.12 3.81 13.37
C VAL A 96 -1.56 3.67 12.86
N GLU A 97 -2.00 4.48 11.89
CA GLU A 97 -3.25 4.18 11.16
C GLU A 97 -3.10 3.05 10.13
N GLN A 98 -1.88 2.58 9.82
CA GLN A 98 -1.60 1.64 8.71
C GLN A 98 -0.76 0.41 9.06
N THR A 99 -0.31 0.22 10.30
CA THR A 99 0.49 -0.95 10.70
C THR A 99 -0.09 -1.66 11.92
N ASN A 100 -1.14 -2.44 11.70
CA ASN A 100 -1.41 -3.63 12.50
C ASN A 100 -1.18 -4.87 11.63
N SER A 101 0.10 -5.24 11.44
CA SER A 101 0.50 -6.62 11.11
C SER A 101 1.99 -6.82 11.38
N PRO A 102 2.38 -7.93 12.02
CA PRO A 102 3.77 -8.21 12.36
C PRO A 102 4.52 -8.75 11.15
N GLN A 103 5.62 -8.08 10.75
CA GLN A 103 6.63 -8.69 9.88
C GLN A 103 7.87 -9.00 10.70
N GLN A 104 8.03 -10.29 11.06
CA GLN A 104 9.31 -10.83 11.47
C GLN A 104 10.21 -11.00 10.24
N VAL A 105 11.32 -10.27 10.24
CA VAL A 105 12.40 -10.39 9.26
C VAL A 105 13.30 -11.55 9.68
N ILE A 106 13.24 -12.69 9.00
CA ILE A 106 14.26 -13.75 9.12
C ILE A 106 15.19 -13.63 7.92
N LYS A 107 16.43 -13.17 8.19
CA LYS A 107 17.56 -13.21 7.25
C LYS A 107 18.04 -14.65 7.10
N GLY A 108 18.15 -15.12 5.85
CA GLY A 108 18.67 -16.43 5.53
C GLY A 108 20.18 -16.57 5.77
N LYS A 109 20.59 -17.82 6.07
CA LYS A 109 21.93 -18.36 5.80
C LYS A 109 21.77 -19.80 5.29
N HIS A 110 22.32 -20.05 4.11
CA HIS A 110 22.63 -21.39 3.59
C HIS A 110 23.74 -22.05 4.45
N PRO A 111 23.80 -23.39 4.48
CA PRO A 111 24.83 -24.05 3.68
C PRO A 111 24.36 -25.34 2.97
N ASP A 112 25.12 -25.67 1.92
CA ASP A 112 25.15 -26.92 1.17
C ASP A 112 25.23 -28.18 2.04
N GLN A 113 24.60 -29.28 1.60
CA GLN A 113 25.28 -30.57 1.53
C GLN A 113 24.55 -31.62 0.67
N LYS A 114 25.39 -32.38 -0.03
CA LYS A 114 25.12 -33.36 -1.09
C LYS A 114 24.52 -34.69 -0.59
N ILE A 115 23.61 -35.23 -1.41
CA ILE A 115 23.47 -36.62 -1.91
C ILE A 115 24.11 -37.74 -1.05
N ARG A 116 23.28 -38.71 -0.64
CA ARG A 116 23.61 -40.15 -0.66
C ARG A 116 22.35 -41.02 -0.56
N THR A 117 22.05 -41.71 -1.65
CA THR A 117 21.16 -42.89 -1.72
C THR A 117 21.89 -44.10 -1.12
N PRO A 118 21.15 -45.07 -0.55
CA PRO A 118 21.55 -46.47 -0.67
C PRO A 118 20.43 -47.33 -1.30
N THR A 119 20.86 -48.15 -2.26
CA THR A 119 20.11 -49.19 -2.95
C THR A 119 20.33 -50.54 -2.27
N GLY A 120 19.34 -51.44 -2.28
CA GLY A 120 19.47 -52.90 -2.03
C GLY A 120 18.23 -53.52 -1.38
N LEU A 121 17.33 -54.20 -2.12
CA LEU A 121 17.22 -55.68 -2.34
C LEU A 121 16.71 -56.42 -1.05
N ILE A 122 15.69 -57.30 -0.97
CA ILE A 122 15.18 -58.45 -1.78
C ILE A 122 13.69 -58.75 -1.40
N ALA A 123 12.97 -59.45 -2.28
CA ALA A 123 11.56 -59.88 -2.29
C ALA A 123 11.12 -61.00 -1.31
N GLU A 124 9.79 -61.15 -1.08
CA GLU A 124 9.02 -62.40 -1.29
C GLU A 124 7.48 -62.22 -1.09
N ASN A 125 6.70 -63.14 -1.66
CA ASN A 125 5.28 -63.07 -2.08
C ASN A 125 4.20 -63.35 -1.00
N GLY A 126 2.97 -62.84 -1.24
CA GLY A 126 1.69 -63.38 -0.73
C GLY A 126 0.46 -62.60 -1.25
N PRO A 127 -0.66 -63.24 -1.70
CA PRO A 127 -1.77 -62.56 -2.38
C PRO A 127 -2.95 -62.22 -1.45
N GLN A 128 -3.89 -61.40 -1.96
CA GLN A 128 -5.19 -60.94 -1.40
C GLN A 128 -5.11 -59.58 -0.67
N ALA A 129 -5.98 -58.60 -0.87
CA ALA A 129 -7.21 -58.47 -1.64
C ALA A 129 -7.38 -57.00 -2.06
N GLU A 130 -8.04 -56.77 -3.19
CA GLU A 130 -8.43 -55.45 -3.69
C GLU A 130 -9.26 -54.70 -2.65
N THR A 131 -8.67 -53.66 -2.07
CA THR A 131 -9.46 -52.54 -1.54
C THR A 131 -9.02 -51.33 -2.34
N LYS A 132 -9.79 -50.98 -3.38
CA LYS A 132 -9.72 -49.67 -4.02
C LYS A 132 -10.12 -48.64 -2.96
N ILE A 133 -9.15 -48.22 -2.16
CA ILE A 133 -9.19 -46.92 -1.52
C ILE A 133 -9.13 -45.97 -2.70
N SER A 134 -10.31 -45.53 -3.14
CA SER A 134 -10.42 -44.35 -3.99
C SER A 134 -9.62 -43.27 -3.29
N GLU A 135 -8.44 -42.96 -3.85
CA GLU A 135 -7.76 -41.71 -3.60
C GLU A 135 -8.78 -40.62 -3.89
N VAL A 136 -9.47 -40.19 -2.84
CA VAL A 136 -10.06 -38.87 -2.78
C VAL A 136 -8.86 -37.98 -2.91
N VAL A 137 -8.57 -37.58 -4.15
CA VAL A 137 -7.70 -36.47 -4.46
C VAL A 137 -8.31 -35.30 -3.70
N THR A 138 -7.83 -35.08 -2.48
CA THR A 138 -7.91 -33.81 -1.80
C THR A 138 -7.15 -32.84 -2.67
N LYS A 139 -7.80 -32.38 -3.75
CA LYS A 139 -7.53 -31.06 -4.30
C LYS A 139 -7.66 -30.16 -3.10
N ASN A 140 -6.53 -29.62 -2.63
CA ASN A 140 -6.52 -28.50 -1.71
C ASN A 140 -7.44 -27.44 -2.33
N LEU A 141 -8.69 -27.39 -1.88
CA LEU A 141 -9.67 -26.42 -2.34
C LEU A 141 -9.15 -25.08 -1.85
N GLU A 142 -8.58 -24.29 -2.77
CA GLU A 142 -8.21 -22.92 -2.47
C GLU A 142 -9.44 -22.20 -1.87
N PRO A 143 -9.27 -21.42 -0.80
CA PRO A 143 -10.38 -20.73 -0.18
C PRO A 143 -11.03 -19.79 -1.19
N ILE A 144 -12.37 -19.85 -1.30
CA ILE A 144 -13.17 -19.03 -2.24
C ILE A 144 -12.85 -17.54 -2.07
N CYS A 145 -12.65 -17.12 -0.82
CA CYS A 145 -12.32 -15.75 -0.45
C CYS A 145 -10.93 -15.67 0.16
N ASN A 146 -10.08 -14.83 -0.42
CA ASN A 146 -8.81 -14.44 0.16
C ASN A 146 -8.99 -13.20 1.04
N VAL A 147 -8.87 -13.41 2.35
CA VAL A 147 -8.90 -12.35 3.37
C VAL A 147 -7.56 -12.13 4.07
N LEU A 148 -6.52 -12.87 3.66
CA LEU A 148 -5.20 -12.84 4.26
C LEU A 148 -4.30 -11.78 3.62
N GLU A 149 -4.62 -11.33 2.41
CA GLU A 149 -3.90 -10.22 1.79
C GLU A 149 -4.04 -8.94 2.65
N PRO A 150 -2.92 -8.22 2.89
CA PRO A 150 -2.88 -7.15 3.88
C PRO A 150 -3.70 -5.92 3.48
N ARG A 151 -3.86 -5.70 2.16
CA ARG A 151 -4.45 -4.48 1.60
C ARG A 151 -5.84 -4.67 0.97
N THR A 152 -6.26 -5.90 0.75
CA THR A 152 -7.50 -6.20 0.02
C THR A 152 -8.12 -7.50 0.48
N ASN A 153 -9.43 -7.58 0.35
CA ASN A 153 -10.17 -8.84 0.39
C ASN A 153 -10.80 -9.05 -0.97
N PHE A 154 -10.75 -10.28 -1.47
CA PHE A 154 -11.49 -10.63 -2.68
C PHE A 154 -11.92 -12.08 -2.66
N CYS A 155 -12.96 -12.41 -3.41
CA CYS A 155 -13.39 -13.79 -3.65
C CYS A 155 -13.32 -14.12 -5.13
N GLU A 156 -12.73 -15.25 -5.49
CA GLU A 156 -12.71 -15.77 -6.86
C GLU A 156 -13.59 -17.01 -6.94
N ILE A 157 -14.74 -16.87 -7.61
CA ILE A 157 -15.76 -17.91 -7.70
C ILE A 157 -15.84 -18.38 -9.15
N SER A 158 -15.43 -19.62 -9.40
CA SER A 158 -15.43 -20.24 -10.74
C SER A 158 -16.66 -21.13 -10.96
N ARG A 159 -17.82 -20.67 -10.51
CA ARG A 159 -19.10 -21.40 -10.53
C ARG A 159 -20.24 -20.43 -10.84
N ASP A 160 -21.39 -20.99 -11.19
CA ASP A 160 -22.63 -20.24 -11.36
C ASP A 160 -22.94 -19.35 -10.17
N VAL A 161 -23.13 -18.05 -10.44
CA VAL A 161 -23.49 -17.07 -9.41
C VAL A 161 -24.73 -16.28 -9.79
N ARG A 162 -25.43 -15.83 -8.75
CA ARG A 162 -26.56 -14.91 -8.83
C ARG A 162 -26.19 -13.66 -8.03
N VAL A 163 -26.12 -12.51 -8.70
CA VAL A 163 -25.74 -11.23 -8.10
C VAL A 163 -26.99 -10.38 -7.96
N ASP A 164 -27.42 -10.14 -6.72
CA ASP A 164 -28.55 -9.28 -6.39
C ASP A 164 -28.05 -7.97 -5.77
N GLY A 165 -28.15 -6.90 -6.55
CA GLY A 165 -27.76 -5.55 -6.14
C GLY A 165 -28.63 -4.92 -5.07
N LYS A 166 -29.91 -5.32 -4.95
CA LYS A 166 -30.80 -4.76 -3.94
C LYS A 166 -30.44 -5.27 -2.55
N SER A 167 -30.13 -6.55 -2.43
CA SER A 167 -29.71 -7.17 -1.17
C SER A 167 -28.20 -7.20 -0.93
N SER A 168 -27.39 -6.70 -1.88
CA SER A 168 -25.92 -6.82 -1.84
C SER A 168 -25.45 -8.27 -1.66
N THR A 169 -26.07 -9.20 -2.38
CA THR A 169 -25.78 -10.63 -2.22
C THR A 169 -25.22 -11.22 -3.50
N VAL A 170 -24.14 -11.98 -3.37
CA VAL A 170 -23.62 -12.90 -4.37
C VAL A 170 -23.88 -14.32 -3.89
N SER A 171 -24.90 -14.94 -4.49
CA SER A 171 -25.29 -16.33 -4.20
C SER A 171 -24.52 -17.28 -5.12
N ILE A 172 -23.74 -18.19 -4.54
CA ILE A 172 -23.01 -19.23 -5.25
C ILE A 172 -23.91 -20.45 -5.37
N VAL A 173 -24.25 -20.83 -6.60
CA VAL A 173 -25.05 -22.04 -6.84
C VAL A 173 -24.17 -23.25 -6.57
N SER A 174 -24.51 -24.00 -5.51
CA SER A 174 -23.70 -25.12 -5.01
C SER A 174 -24.53 -26.40 -4.92
N SER A 175 -23.87 -27.55 -5.08
CA SER A 175 -24.50 -28.84 -4.79
C SER A 175 -24.54 -29.10 -3.28
N GLN A 176 -25.45 -29.96 -2.83
CA GLN A 176 -25.63 -30.27 -1.40
C GLN A 176 -24.35 -30.82 -0.72
N MET A 177 -23.45 -31.45 -1.50
CA MET A 177 -22.15 -31.94 -1.02
C MET A 177 -21.10 -30.83 -0.82
N ASP A 178 -21.21 -29.69 -1.52
CA ASP A 178 -20.24 -28.59 -1.44
C ASP A 178 -20.39 -27.74 -0.16
N VAL A 179 -21.56 -27.77 0.48
CA VAL A 179 -21.87 -26.94 1.66
C VAL A 179 -21.44 -27.61 2.96
N LEU A 180 -21.41 -28.95 2.98
CA LEU A 180 -20.95 -29.74 4.13
C LEU A 180 -19.46 -29.57 4.44
N ALA A 181 -18.68 -29.03 3.48
CA ALA A 181 -17.27 -28.68 3.67
C ALA A 181 -17.04 -27.36 4.44
N GLY A 182 -18.11 -26.73 4.96
CA GLY A 182 -18.02 -25.54 5.81
C GLY A 182 -17.74 -24.26 5.04
N ASN A 183 -18.78 -23.67 4.44
CA ASN A 183 -18.70 -22.34 3.82
C ASN A 183 -19.67 -21.37 4.49
N SER A 184 -19.27 -20.79 5.61
CA SER A 184 -19.97 -19.65 6.22
C SER A 184 -20.08 -18.50 5.22
N PRO A 185 -21.14 -17.67 5.29
CA PRO A 185 -21.25 -16.49 4.45
C PRO A 185 -20.09 -15.53 4.71
N TRP A 186 -19.52 -14.98 3.64
CA TRP A 186 -18.46 -13.99 3.70
C TRP A 186 -19.05 -12.59 3.54
N THR A 187 -18.50 -11.62 4.26
CA THR A 187 -18.83 -10.21 4.06
C THR A 187 -17.60 -9.50 3.49
N ILE A 188 -17.72 -9.00 2.27
CA ILE A 188 -16.64 -8.36 1.52
C ILE A 188 -17.06 -6.94 1.18
N ARG A 189 -16.20 -5.96 1.44
CA ARG A 189 -16.33 -4.61 0.89
C ARG A 189 -15.39 -4.54 -0.31
N PRO A 190 -15.92 -4.43 -1.55
CA PRO A 190 -15.13 -4.71 -2.75
C PRO A 190 -14.27 -3.50 -3.18
N TYR A 191 -13.44 -3.00 -2.27
CA TYR A 191 -12.52 -1.85 -2.44
C TYR A 191 -11.12 -2.21 -1.91
N ALA A 192 -10.06 -1.93 -2.69
CA ALA A 192 -8.71 -2.44 -2.40
C ALA A 192 -7.90 -1.59 -1.40
N ARG A 193 -8.51 -1.26 -0.26
CA ARG A 193 -7.86 -0.54 0.85
C ARG A 193 -8.41 -1.00 2.21
N LYS A 194 -8.41 -2.31 2.42
CA LYS A 194 -9.05 -2.95 3.57
C LYS A 194 -8.59 -2.40 4.92
N GLU A 195 -7.31 -2.06 5.02
CA GLU A 195 -6.66 -1.58 6.23
C GLU A 195 -7.15 -0.20 6.68
N ASP A 196 -7.70 0.61 5.77
CA ASP A 196 -8.16 1.97 6.08
C ASP A 196 -9.68 1.96 6.35
N LYS A 197 -10.05 2.19 7.62
CA LYS A 197 -11.45 2.20 8.06
C LYS A 197 -12.26 3.32 7.39
N LYS A 198 -11.65 4.46 7.06
CA LYS A 198 -12.36 5.64 6.56
C LYS A 198 -13.05 5.42 5.19
N PRO A 199 -12.35 5.00 4.12
CA PRO A 199 -13.00 4.67 2.85
C PRO A 199 -13.84 3.40 2.98
N MET A 200 -13.42 2.43 3.80
CA MET A 200 -14.14 1.18 3.99
C MET A 200 -15.52 1.41 4.62
N ASN A 201 -15.67 2.30 5.58
CA ASN A 201 -16.97 2.64 6.17
C ASN A 201 -17.99 3.14 5.13
N HIS A 202 -17.52 3.82 4.08
CA HIS A 202 -18.34 4.34 2.99
C HIS A 202 -18.49 3.38 1.79
N THR A 203 -17.91 2.18 1.87
CA THR A 203 -17.95 1.17 0.79
C THR A 203 -19.01 0.12 1.12
N ARG A 204 -20.05 -0.06 0.30
CA ARG A 204 -21.14 -1.01 0.59
C ARG A 204 -20.62 -2.43 0.85
N PRO A 205 -21.00 -3.10 1.96
CA PRO A 205 -20.65 -4.50 2.19
C PRO A 205 -21.52 -5.42 1.34
N TRP A 206 -20.91 -6.48 0.82
CA TRP A 206 -21.55 -7.53 0.02
C TRP A 206 -21.43 -8.88 0.72
N SER A 207 -22.54 -9.60 0.80
CA SER A 207 -22.59 -10.96 1.31
C SER A 207 -22.32 -11.96 0.18
N VAL A 208 -21.33 -12.83 0.35
CA VAL A 208 -21.00 -13.90 -0.59
C VAL A 208 -21.29 -15.22 0.10
N LYS A 209 -22.28 -15.98 -0.38
CA LYS A 209 -22.75 -17.18 0.31
C LYS A 209 -23.17 -18.29 -0.65
N PRO A 210 -22.96 -19.56 -0.31
CA PRO A 210 -23.56 -20.67 -1.04
C PRO A 210 -25.09 -20.69 -0.83
N VAL A 211 -25.83 -21.13 -1.83
CA VAL A 211 -27.29 -21.39 -1.76
C VAL A 211 -27.60 -22.78 -2.31
N ILE A 212 -28.59 -23.47 -1.72
CA ILE A 212 -29.03 -24.81 -2.15
C ILE A 212 -30.52 -24.78 -2.49
N GLY A 213 -30.90 -25.43 -3.59
CA GLY A 213 -32.29 -25.68 -3.94
C GLY A 213 -32.98 -24.50 -4.62
N ASP A 214 -33.97 -24.83 -5.45
CA ASP A 214 -34.60 -23.87 -6.37
C ASP A 214 -35.35 -22.72 -5.68
N GLN A 215 -35.72 -22.88 -4.40
CA GLN A 215 -36.41 -21.85 -3.62
C GLN A 215 -35.46 -20.79 -3.04
N GLU A 216 -34.19 -21.14 -2.79
CA GLU A 216 -33.19 -20.19 -2.27
C GLU A 216 -32.39 -19.51 -3.38
N ILE A 217 -32.35 -20.11 -4.57
CA ILE A 217 -31.62 -19.57 -5.74
C ILE A 217 -32.43 -18.42 -6.36
N PRO A 218 -31.92 -17.18 -6.32
CA PRO A 218 -32.61 -16.05 -6.94
C PRO A 218 -32.77 -16.26 -8.44
N ARG A 219 -33.98 -16.01 -8.97
CA ARG A 219 -34.26 -16.11 -10.42
C ARG A 219 -33.47 -15.06 -11.19
N CYS A 220 -32.82 -15.50 -12.27
CA CYS A 220 -32.10 -14.62 -13.18
C CYS A 220 -33.05 -13.65 -13.88
N SER A 221 -32.80 -12.35 -13.72
CA SER A 221 -33.44 -11.32 -14.54
C SER A 221 -32.65 -11.10 -15.84
N ARG A 222 -31.33 -11.24 -15.78
CA ARG A 222 -30.43 -11.24 -16.95
C ARG A 222 -29.36 -12.30 -16.81
N ASN A 223 -29.10 -13.02 -17.90
CA ASN A 223 -28.04 -14.02 -17.99
C ASN A 223 -26.88 -13.49 -18.83
N HIS A 224 -25.66 -13.77 -18.41
CA HIS A 224 -24.43 -13.39 -19.08
C HIS A 224 -23.58 -14.63 -19.33
N SER A 225 -22.84 -14.65 -20.44
CA SER A 225 -21.97 -15.77 -20.84
C SER A 225 -20.49 -15.56 -20.46
N VAL A 226 -20.14 -14.39 -19.94
CA VAL A 226 -18.77 -14.02 -19.53
C VAL A 226 -18.64 -13.89 -18.01
N PRO A 227 -17.44 -14.04 -17.44
CA PRO A 227 -17.20 -13.77 -16.03
C PRO A 227 -17.52 -12.32 -15.66
N ALA A 228 -17.77 -12.06 -14.37
CA ALA A 228 -17.93 -10.71 -13.83
C ALA A 228 -16.79 -10.31 -12.89
N ILE A 229 -16.52 -9.01 -12.77
CA ILE A 229 -15.78 -8.41 -11.65
C ILE A 229 -16.69 -7.39 -10.97
N LEU A 230 -16.96 -7.61 -9.69
CA LEU A 230 -17.69 -6.69 -8.81
C LEU A 230 -16.72 -5.87 -7.98
N PHE A 231 -16.73 -4.55 -8.16
CA PHE A 231 -15.91 -3.62 -7.40
C PHE A 231 -16.69 -2.36 -7.01
N SER A 232 -16.23 -1.69 -5.96
CA SER A 232 -16.76 -0.39 -5.56
C SER A 232 -15.86 0.73 -6.05
N ASN A 233 -16.47 1.83 -6.51
CA ASN A 233 -15.75 3.09 -6.73
C ASN A 233 -16.16 4.19 -5.73
N GLY A 234 -16.69 3.83 -4.55
CA GLY A 234 -16.99 4.77 -3.46
C GLY A 234 -15.72 5.34 -2.82
N GLY A 235 -15.21 4.64 -1.80
CA GLY A 235 -13.90 4.85 -1.16
C GLY A 235 -13.32 6.27 -1.17
N TYR A 236 -12.11 6.44 -1.71
CA TYR A 236 -11.43 7.73 -1.86
C TYR A 236 -11.55 8.33 -3.27
N THR A 237 -12.58 7.95 -4.03
CA THR A 237 -12.84 8.51 -5.36
C THR A 237 -12.96 10.04 -5.26
N GLY A 238 -12.28 10.75 -6.17
CA GLY A 238 -12.07 12.20 -6.11
C GLY A 238 -10.63 12.58 -5.77
N ASN A 239 -9.86 11.67 -5.16
CA ASN A 239 -8.43 11.82 -5.03
C ASN A 239 -7.70 11.02 -6.12
N HIS A 240 -7.01 11.73 -7.02
CA HIS A 240 -6.39 11.12 -8.20
C HIS A 240 -5.35 10.03 -7.91
N PHE A 241 -4.68 10.09 -6.76
CA PHE A 241 -3.77 9.02 -6.34
C PHE A 241 -4.54 7.76 -6.01
N HIS A 242 -5.56 7.87 -5.15
CA HIS A 242 -6.40 6.76 -4.74
C HIS A 242 -7.21 6.14 -5.89
N GLU A 243 -7.71 6.96 -6.81
CA GLU A 243 -8.39 6.45 -8.01
C GLU A 243 -7.50 5.48 -8.79
N PHE A 244 -6.19 5.74 -8.88
CA PHE A 244 -5.26 4.82 -9.52
C PHE A 244 -4.83 3.67 -8.61
N THR A 245 -4.45 3.94 -7.35
CA THR A 245 -3.88 2.91 -6.47
C THR A 245 -4.89 1.92 -5.92
N ASP A 246 -6.14 2.34 -5.75
CA ASP A 246 -7.18 1.58 -5.06
C ASP A 246 -8.19 0.99 -6.05
N ILE A 247 -8.30 1.56 -7.25
CA ILE A 247 -9.27 1.13 -8.27
C ILE A 247 -8.58 0.77 -9.59
N VAL A 248 -7.98 1.72 -10.32
CA VAL A 248 -7.56 1.46 -11.72
C VAL A 248 -6.44 0.41 -11.83
N VAL A 249 -5.36 0.52 -11.04
CA VAL A 249 -4.29 -0.49 -11.05
C VAL A 249 -4.81 -1.84 -10.54
N PRO A 250 -5.52 -1.92 -9.40
CA PRO A 250 -6.16 -3.18 -8.97
C PRO A 250 -7.14 -3.78 -9.99
N LEU A 251 -7.90 -2.96 -10.71
CA LEU A 251 -8.81 -3.40 -11.76
C LEU A 251 -8.05 -3.97 -12.95
N PHE A 252 -6.96 -3.33 -13.38
CA PHE A 252 -6.05 -3.92 -14.38
C PHE A 252 -5.51 -5.27 -13.91
N ILE A 253 -5.00 -5.36 -12.67
CA ILE A 253 -4.48 -6.61 -12.11
C ILE A 253 -5.56 -7.70 -12.09
N THR A 254 -6.80 -7.35 -11.76
CA THR A 254 -7.89 -8.35 -11.60
C THR A 254 -8.46 -8.78 -12.96
N SER A 255 -8.56 -7.86 -13.91
CA SER A 255 -9.20 -8.08 -15.21
C SER A 255 -8.28 -8.61 -16.30
N ARG A 256 -6.96 -8.40 -16.21
CA ARG A 256 -6.04 -8.66 -17.33
C ARG A 256 -6.09 -10.10 -17.84
N LYS A 257 -6.33 -11.08 -16.96
CA LYS A 257 -6.46 -12.51 -17.32
C LYS A 257 -7.63 -12.82 -18.27
N TYR A 258 -8.60 -11.93 -18.39
CA TYR A 258 -9.78 -12.12 -19.24
C TYR A 258 -9.66 -11.47 -20.62
N ASP A 259 -8.62 -10.67 -20.86
CA ASP A 259 -8.37 -9.98 -22.14
C ASP A 259 -9.60 -9.28 -22.76
N GLY A 260 -10.38 -8.60 -21.93
CA GLY A 260 -11.61 -7.90 -22.33
C GLY A 260 -12.90 -8.70 -22.17
N GLU A 261 -12.81 -10.04 -22.07
CA GLU A 261 -13.96 -10.94 -21.90
C GLU A 261 -14.44 -11.03 -20.44
N VAL A 262 -14.79 -9.89 -19.86
CA VAL A 262 -15.27 -9.78 -18.49
C VAL A 262 -16.25 -8.62 -18.32
N GLN A 263 -17.37 -8.86 -17.63
CA GLN A 263 -18.37 -7.86 -17.32
C GLN A 263 -18.00 -7.11 -16.02
N PHE A 264 -18.00 -5.78 -16.05
CA PHE A 264 -17.82 -4.97 -14.83
C PHE A 264 -19.16 -4.63 -14.17
N LEU A 265 -19.25 -4.93 -12.88
CA LEU A 265 -20.33 -4.57 -11.97
C LEU A 265 -19.79 -3.56 -10.96
N ILE A 266 -20.34 -2.35 -10.95
CA ILE A 266 -19.85 -1.27 -10.10
C ILE A 266 -20.86 -0.99 -9.00
N SER A 267 -20.43 -1.12 -7.75
CA SER A 267 -21.17 -0.68 -6.56
C SER A 267 -20.67 0.69 -6.09
N ASP A 268 -21.51 1.42 -5.35
CA ASP A 268 -21.30 2.80 -4.90
C ASP A 268 -21.01 3.77 -6.07
N LEU A 269 -21.71 3.60 -7.19
CA LEU A 269 -21.32 4.17 -8.48
C LEU A 269 -21.25 5.71 -8.50
N TRP A 270 -20.05 6.24 -8.71
CA TRP A 270 -19.81 7.62 -9.12
C TRP A 270 -19.69 7.75 -10.65
N THR A 271 -20.73 8.25 -11.31
CA THR A 271 -20.80 8.34 -12.78
C THR A 271 -19.73 9.27 -13.40
N TRP A 272 -19.37 10.35 -12.72
CA TRP A 272 -18.31 11.25 -13.19
C TRP A 272 -16.92 10.59 -13.19
N TRP A 273 -16.69 9.61 -12.30
CA TRP A 273 -15.46 8.82 -12.30
C TRP A 273 -15.42 7.89 -13.51
N VAL A 274 -16.56 7.26 -13.84
CA VAL A 274 -16.69 6.45 -15.06
C VAL A 274 -16.40 7.29 -16.30
N ALA A 275 -16.97 8.50 -16.39
CA ALA A 275 -16.69 9.41 -17.51
C ALA A 275 -15.20 9.77 -17.59
N LYS A 276 -14.54 10.04 -16.46
CA LYS A 276 -13.11 10.34 -16.39
C LYS A 276 -12.23 9.18 -16.88
N PHE A 277 -12.56 7.95 -16.50
CA PHE A 277 -11.76 6.74 -16.80
C PHE A 277 -12.34 5.90 -17.94
N GLN A 278 -13.30 6.43 -18.72
CA GLN A 278 -14.05 5.68 -19.72
C GLN A 278 -13.14 4.94 -20.73
N ALA A 279 -12.09 5.60 -21.22
CA ALA A 279 -11.15 4.99 -22.16
C ALA A 279 -10.43 3.78 -21.55
N ILE A 280 -10.02 3.87 -20.29
CA ILE A 280 -9.39 2.76 -19.56
C ILE A 280 -10.40 1.64 -19.33
N LEU A 281 -11.61 1.95 -18.89
CA LEU A 281 -12.65 0.94 -18.63
C LEU A 281 -12.99 0.15 -19.91
N LYS A 282 -13.16 0.84 -21.04
CA LYS A 282 -13.36 0.23 -22.37
C LYS A 282 -12.14 -0.57 -22.87
N GLY A 283 -10.94 -0.24 -22.41
CA GLY A 283 -9.74 -1.01 -22.72
C GLY A 283 -9.60 -2.29 -21.89
N LEU A 284 -10.32 -2.41 -20.77
CA LEU A 284 -10.25 -3.57 -19.87
C LEU A 284 -11.43 -4.54 -19.99
N SER A 285 -12.54 -4.08 -20.58
CA SER A 285 -13.77 -4.85 -20.78
C SER A 285 -14.42 -4.48 -22.11
N ASN A 286 -14.88 -5.49 -22.85
CA ASN A 286 -15.63 -5.35 -24.10
C ASN A 286 -17.13 -5.09 -23.86
N TYR A 287 -17.58 -5.02 -22.60
CA TYR A 287 -18.98 -4.97 -22.21
C TYR A 287 -19.34 -3.63 -21.54
N GLU A 288 -20.60 -3.21 -21.67
CA GLU A 288 -21.10 -2.00 -21.03
C GLU A 288 -21.12 -2.14 -19.51
N LEU A 289 -20.73 -1.09 -18.78
CA LEU A 289 -20.65 -1.11 -17.32
C LEU A 289 -22.04 -1.21 -16.69
N ILE A 290 -22.15 -1.97 -15.60
CA ILE A 290 -23.42 -2.17 -14.89
C ILE A 290 -23.36 -1.48 -13.53
N ASP A 291 -24.28 -0.53 -13.30
CA ASP A 291 -24.56 0.05 -11.97
C ASP A 291 -25.35 -0.97 -11.14
N ILE A 292 -24.64 -1.92 -10.56
CA ILE A 292 -25.28 -3.12 -9.97
C ILE A 292 -26.21 -2.76 -8.81
N ASP A 293 -25.98 -1.64 -8.11
CA ASP A 293 -26.82 -1.21 -6.98
C ASP A 293 -28.27 -0.92 -7.37
N LYS A 294 -28.53 -0.64 -8.67
CA LYS A 294 -29.85 -0.28 -9.19
C LYS A 294 -30.51 -1.37 -10.04
N GLU A 295 -29.84 -2.50 -10.23
CA GLU A 295 -30.28 -3.55 -11.13
C GLU A 295 -31.04 -4.68 -10.42
N ALA A 296 -31.68 -5.52 -11.23
CA ALA A 296 -32.26 -6.77 -10.76
C ALA A 296 -31.17 -7.86 -10.66
N VAL A 297 -31.57 -9.14 -10.55
CA VAL A 297 -30.61 -10.24 -10.37
C VAL A 297 -29.90 -10.55 -11.69
N HIS A 298 -28.57 -10.46 -11.68
CA HIS A 298 -27.71 -10.81 -12.81
C HIS A 298 -27.02 -12.15 -12.56
N CYS A 299 -26.90 -12.96 -13.60
CA CYS A 299 -26.36 -14.31 -13.53
C CYS A 299 -25.12 -14.46 -14.39
N PHE A 300 -24.06 -15.02 -13.80
CA PHE A 300 -22.75 -15.17 -14.44
C PHE A 300 -22.20 -16.59 -14.22
N PRO A 301 -21.40 -17.12 -15.16
CA PRO A 301 -20.72 -18.41 -15.01
C PRO A 301 -19.59 -18.39 -13.97
N SER A 302 -19.09 -17.21 -13.62
CA SER A 302 -18.09 -16.98 -12.57
C SER A 302 -17.99 -15.50 -12.22
N ILE A 303 -17.42 -15.17 -11.07
CA ILE A 303 -17.25 -13.79 -10.61
C ILE A 303 -16.01 -13.64 -9.74
N THR A 304 -15.37 -12.47 -9.82
CA THR A 304 -14.47 -11.98 -8.78
C THR A 304 -15.14 -10.85 -8.00
N VAL A 305 -15.28 -10.98 -6.69
CA VAL A 305 -15.83 -9.94 -5.80
C VAL A 305 -14.69 -9.25 -5.08
N GLY A 306 -14.49 -7.96 -5.34
CA GLY A 306 -13.32 -7.21 -4.88
C GLY A 306 -12.20 -7.16 -5.92
N LEU A 307 -11.13 -6.43 -5.61
CA LEU A 307 -10.00 -6.21 -6.51
C LEU A 307 -8.70 -6.74 -5.90
N LYS A 308 -7.88 -7.41 -6.72
CA LYS A 308 -6.52 -7.82 -6.37
C LYS A 308 -5.60 -6.60 -6.35
N ARG A 309 -4.80 -6.45 -5.30
CA ARG A 309 -3.86 -5.33 -5.16
C ARG A 309 -2.58 -5.77 -4.47
N HIS A 310 -1.44 -5.26 -4.97
CA HIS A 310 -0.15 -5.45 -4.35
C HIS A 310 0.00 -4.62 -3.05
N PRO A 311 0.73 -5.07 -2.01
CA PRO A 311 0.86 -4.33 -0.75
C PRO A 311 1.42 -2.90 -0.87
N LYS A 312 2.31 -2.69 -1.85
CA LYS A 312 2.92 -1.39 -2.17
C LYS A 312 2.10 -0.65 -3.23
N ASP A 313 1.92 0.66 -3.03
CA ASP A 313 1.21 1.54 -3.97
C ASP A 313 1.88 1.59 -5.36
N LEU A 314 1.06 1.80 -6.40
CA LEU A 314 1.49 1.91 -7.80
C LEU A 314 2.50 0.84 -8.23
N THR A 315 2.31 -0.39 -7.73
CA THR A 315 3.20 -1.53 -7.98
C THR A 315 2.38 -2.74 -8.42
N ILE A 316 2.94 -3.52 -9.34
CA ILE A 316 2.48 -4.84 -9.73
C ILE A 316 3.67 -5.76 -9.56
N ASP A 317 3.45 -6.90 -8.89
CA ASP A 317 4.49 -7.91 -8.67
C ASP A 317 4.48 -8.93 -9.83
N PRO A 318 5.50 -8.93 -10.71
CA PRO A 318 5.57 -9.85 -11.85
C PRO A 318 5.86 -11.30 -11.44
N SER A 319 6.17 -11.58 -10.17
CA SER A 319 6.29 -12.94 -9.67
C SER A 319 4.94 -13.55 -9.31
N LYS A 320 3.96 -12.71 -8.93
CA LYS A 320 2.57 -13.11 -8.67
C LYS A 320 1.68 -13.04 -9.92
N HIS A 321 2.09 -12.26 -10.92
CA HIS A 321 1.32 -12.00 -12.13
C HIS A 321 2.21 -12.08 -13.36
N SER A 322 1.70 -12.50 -14.53
CA SER A 322 2.45 -12.51 -15.79
C SER A 322 2.69 -11.12 -16.39
N TYR A 323 2.46 -10.05 -15.63
CA TYR A 323 2.54 -8.65 -16.05
C TYR A 323 3.05 -7.77 -14.92
N SER A 324 3.48 -6.56 -15.29
CA SER A 324 4.21 -5.60 -14.45
C SER A 324 3.63 -4.18 -14.58
N MET A 325 4.22 -3.23 -13.84
CA MET A 325 3.90 -1.81 -14.03
C MET A 325 4.28 -1.30 -15.42
N LYS A 326 5.24 -1.92 -16.11
CA LYS A 326 5.56 -1.61 -17.50
C LYS A 326 4.40 -1.98 -18.41
N ASP A 327 3.82 -3.16 -18.24
CA ASP A 327 2.67 -3.63 -19.03
C ASP A 327 1.43 -2.77 -18.78
N PHE A 328 1.20 -2.34 -17.54
CA PHE A 328 0.13 -1.39 -17.24
C PHE A 328 0.32 -0.04 -17.94
N ARG A 329 1.55 0.50 -17.95
CA ARG A 329 1.85 1.75 -18.66
C ARG A 329 1.73 1.60 -20.17
N GLU A 330 2.11 0.45 -20.71
CA GLU A 330 1.92 0.11 -22.11
C GLU A 330 0.43 0.06 -22.47
N PHE A 331 -0.39 -0.56 -21.63
CA PHE A 331 -1.84 -0.52 -21.75
C PHE A 331 -2.38 0.93 -21.77
N LEU A 332 -1.92 1.80 -20.86
CA LEU A 332 -2.30 3.21 -20.87
C LEU A 332 -1.85 3.93 -22.15
N ARG A 333 -0.64 3.63 -22.63
CA ARG A 333 -0.09 4.18 -23.88
C ARG A 333 -0.98 3.85 -25.06
N ASN A 334 -1.40 2.60 -25.18
CA ASN A 334 -2.27 2.14 -26.27
C ASN A 334 -3.67 2.74 -26.13
N THR A 335 -4.24 2.71 -24.92
CA THR A 335 -5.56 3.27 -24.60
C THR A 335 -5.69 4.73 -25.03
N TYR A 336 -4.66 5.55 -24.79
CA TYR A 336 -4.68 6.98 -25.13
C TYR A 336 -3.92 7.31 -26.42
N SER A 337 -3.47 6.31 -27.18
CA SER A 337 -2.70 6.48 -28.42
C SER A 337 -1.47 7.40 -28.23
N LEU A 338 -0.73 7.21 -27.14
CA LEU A 338 0.41 8.07 -26.80
C LEU A 338 1.64 7.65 -27.63
N LYS A 339 2.22 8.60 -28.34
CA LYS A 339 3.22 8.31 -29.39
C LYS A 339 4.61 8.00 -28.87
N ARG A 340 4.96 8.44 -27.66
CA ARG A 340 6.34 8.39 -27.18
C ARG A 340 6.55 7.22 -26.22
N ALA A 341 7.37 6.28 -26.67
CA ALA A 341 7.85 5.17 -25.86
C ALA A 341 8.94 5.59 -24.86
N ASN A 342 9.86 6.45 -25.28
CA ASN A 342 11.08 6.77 -24.53
C ASN A 342 11.29 8.28 -24.40
N ALA A 343 11.93 8.66 -23.29
CA ALA A 343 12.48 9.99 -23.09
C ALA A 343 13.54 10.31 -24.15
N ILE A 344 13.79 11.60 -24.36
CA ILE A 344 14.86 12.03 -25.25
C ILE A 344 16.21 11.53 -24.74
N ARG A 345 17.08 11.12 -25.65
CA ARG A 345 18.48 10.86 -25.36
C ARG A 345 19.33 11.90 -26.08
N ILE A 346 20.16 12.64 -25.34
CA ILE A 346 20.95 13.77 -25.85
C ILE A 346 22.40 13.33 -25.96
N ARG A 347 22.99 13.41 -27.15
CA ARG A 347 24.43 13.18 -27.35
C ARG A 347 25.20 14.47 -27.15
N ASP A 348 26.44 14.38 -26.72
CA ASP A 348 27.35 15.52 -26.63
C ASP A 348 27.43 16.26 -27.98
N GLY A 349 27.32 17.60 -27.92
CA GLY A 349 27.27 18.47 -29.09
C GLY A 349 25.91 18.60 -29.78
N GLN A 350 24.88 17.81 -29.43
CA GLN A 350 23.53 17.99 -29.98
C GLN A 350 22.76 19.11 -29.27
N ARG A 351 22.22 20.07 -30.05
CA ARG A 351 21.36 21.16 -29.54
C ARG A 351 19.89 20.74 -29.36
N LYS A 352 19.63 19.59 -28.74
CA LYS A 352 18.25 19.16 -28.42
C LYS A 352 17.84 19.70 -27.06
N LYS A 353 16.67 20.34 -26.98
CA LYS A 353 16.13 20.89 -25.73
C LYS A 353 15.12 19.91 -25.12
N PRO A 354 15.39 19.31 -23.95
CA PRO A 354 14.45 18.43 -23.28
C PRO A 354 13.20 19.19 -22.83
N ARG A 355 12.06 18.50 -22.80
CA ARG A 355 10.77 19.06 -22.40
C ARG A 355 10.51 18.82 -20.93
N LEU A 356 10.41 19.91 -20.17
CA LEU A 356 10.07 19.91 -18.76
C LEU A 356 8.60 20.29 -18.58
N LEU A 357 7.82 19.39 -17.99
CA LEU A 357 6.49 19.70 -17.48
C LEU A 357 6.57 20.07 -16.00
N ILE A 358 6.01 21.22 -15.64
CA ILE A 358 5.80 21.60 -14.25
C ILE A 358 4.31 21.43 -13.94
N ILE A 359 3.98 20.47 -13.06
CA ILE A 359 2.65 20.36 -12.48
C ILE A 359 2.50 21.42 -11.39
N SER A 360 1.81 22.51 -11.73
CA SER A 360 1.58 23.64 -10.84
C SER A 360 0.17 23.57 -10.27
N ARG A 361 0.08 23.41 -8.95
CA ARG A 361 -1.18 23.42 -8.21
C ARG A 361 -1.68 24.86 -8.07
N GLN A 362 -2.99 25.07 -8.16
CA GLN A 362 -3.58 26.42 -8.01
C GLN A 362 -4.10 26.71 -6.60
N ARG A 363 -4.52 25.67 -5.86
CA ARG A 363 -5.20 25.86 -4.55
C ARG A 363 -4.29 25.72 -3.34
N THR A 364 -3.61 24.57 -3.23
CA THR A 364 -2.75 24.25 -2.07
C THR A 364 -1.41 23.72 -2.55
N ARG A 365 -0.35 23.91 -1.75
CA ARG A 365 1.02 23.51 -2.14
C ARG A 365 1.44 24.09 -3.49
N CYS A 366 1.10 25.35 -3.72
CA CYS A 366 1.35 26.08 -4.96
C CYS A 366 2.80 26.59 -5.03
N PHE A 367 3.32 26.80 -6.24
CA PHE A 367 4.56 27.54 -6.43
C PHE A 367 4.27 29.05 -6.48
N THR A 368 4.77 29.81 -5.51
CA THR A 368 4.59 31.27 -5.42
C THR A 368 5.54 32.05 -6.33
N ASN A 369 6.64 31.44 -6.78
CA ASN A 369 7.62 32.06 -7.68
C ASN A 369 7.80 31.29 -8.99
N LEU A 370 6.72 30.70 -9.52
CA LEU A 370 6.73 29.90 -10.75
C LEU A 370 7.40 30.59 -11.95
N ARG A 371 7.25 31.91 -12.09
CA ARG A 371 7.93 32.69 -13.14
C ARG A 371 9.46 32.59 -13.05
N GLN A 372 10.03 32.58 -11.84
CA GLN A 372 11.48 32.45 -11.63
C GLN A 372 11.94 31.02 -11.92
N ILE A 373 11.17 30.01 -11.47
CA ILE A 373 11.46 28.60 -11.73
C ILE A 373 11.47 28.32 -13.24
N THR A 374 10.44 28.76 -13.96
CA THR A 374 10.34 28.59 -15.42
C THR A 374 11.43 29.34 -16.17
N LYS A 375 11.78 30.57 -15.76
CA LYS A 375 12.90 31.32 -16.34
C LYS A 375 14.23 30.58 -16.16
N MET A 376 14.51 30.11 -14.95
CA MET A 376 15.74 29.36 -14.64
C MET A 376 15.85 28.07 -15.47
N ALA A 377 14.77 27.29 -15.56
CA ALA A 377 14.74 26.07 -16.37
C ALA A 377 14.97 26.37 -17.87
N ARG A 378 14.39 27.45 -18.41
CA ARG A 378 14.65 27.87 -19.81
C ARG A 378 16.10 28.28 -20.03
N THR A 379 16.72 28.99 -19.08
CA THR A 379 18.15 29.34 -19.13
C THR A 379 19.04 28.10 -19.10
N LEU A 380 18.62 27.03 -18.42
CA LEU A 380 19.31 25.74 -18.43
C LEU A 380 19.12 24.94 -19.74
N GLY A 381 18.28 25.40 -20.67
CA GLY A 381 18.07 24.75 -21.96
C GLY A 381 16.80 23.90 -22.07
N TYR A 382 15.92 23.90 -21.05
CA TYR A 382 14.64 23.20 -21.13
C TYR A 382 13.60 23.95 -21.98
N ARG A 383 12.76 23.19 -22.69
CA ARG A 383 11.44 23.68 -23.15
C ARG A 383 10.44 23.42 -22.04
N VAL A 384 9.87 24.49 -21.47
CA VAL A 384 9.04 24.40 -20.27
C VAL A 384 7.56 24.55 -20.61
N THR A 385 6.76 23.55 -20.22
CA THR A 385 5.30 23.59 -20.19
C THR A 385 4.84 23.58 -18.73
N VAL A 386 3.79 24.34 -18.42
CA VAL A 386 3.17 24.36 -17.10
C VAL A 386 1.73 23.92 -17.27
N GLU A 387 1.30 22.95 -16.48
CA GLU A 387 -0.09 22.53 -16.43
C GLU A 387 -0.53 22.40 -14.97
N GLU A 388 -1.83 22.55 -14.72
CA GLU A 388 -2.43 21.94 -13.54
C GLU A 388 -2.87 20.51 -13.90
N ALA A 389 -2.92 19.61 -12.92
CA ALA A 389 -3.45 18.27 -13.16
C ALA A 389 -4.92 18.37 -13.64
N ASP A 390 -5.15 18.04 -14.91
CA ASP A 390 -6.45 18.09 -15.57
C ASP A 390 -7.29 16.85 -15.23
N ARG A 391 -8.62 16.99 -15.20
CA ARG A 391 -9.56 15.87 -15.10
C ARG A 391 -9.75 15.17 -16.46
N ASN A 392 -9.44 15.83 -17.57
CA ASN A 392 -9.44 15.22 -18.89
C ASN A 392 -8.23 14.30 -19.07
N MET A 393 -8.46 12.99 -18.88
CA MET A 393 -7.41 11.98 -18.92
C MET A 393 -6.70 11.90 -20.28
N SER A 394 -7.43 12.06 -21.39
CA SER A 394 -6.83 12.01 -22.74
C SER A 394 -5.87 13.18 -22.97
N ARG A 395 -6.29 14.40 -22.62
CA ARG A 395 -5.43 15.59 -22.74
C ARG A 395 -4.20 15.48 -21.83
N ILE A 396 -4.38 15.18 -20.55
CA ILE A 396 -3.24 15.15 -19.60
C ILE A 396 -2.26 14.02 -19.97
N ALA A 397 -2.75 12.86 -20.40
CA ALA A 397 -1.90 11.76 -20.85
C ALA A 397 -1.05 12.18 -22.06
N GLN A 398 -1.64 12.86 -23.05
CA GLN A 398 -0.91 13.38 -24.21
C GLN A 398 0.15 14.43 -23.82
N VAL A 399 -0.20 15.38 -22.95
CA VAL A 399 0.75 16.40 -22.49
C VAL A 399 1.91 15.78 -21.72
N VAL A 400 1.62 14.87 -20.77
CA VAL A 400 2.66 14.22 -19.96
C VAL A 400 3.54 13.32 -20.82
N ASN A 401 2.97 12.51 -21.72
CA ASN A 401 3.75 11.67 -22.63
C ASN A 401 4.65 12.48 -23.57
N SER A 402 4.23 13.72 -23.89
CA SER A 402 5.04 14.64 -24.66
C SER A 402 6.27 15.17 -23.92
N CYS A 403 6.48 14.88 -22.64
CA CYS A 403 7.57 15.46 -21.84
C CYS A 403 8.70 14.47 -21.55
N ASP A 404 9.88 14.99 -21.23
CA ASP A 404 11.08 14.21 -20.89
C ASP A 404 11.33 14.22 -19.38
N VAL A 405 10.94 15.32 -18.74
CA VAL A 405 11.01 15.55 -17.30
C VAL A 405 9.64 16.04 -16.81
N LEU A 406 9.16 15.50 -15.70
CA LEU A 406 8.01 16.03 -14.96
C LEU A 406 8.46 16.44 -13.57
N MET A 407 8.08 17.63 -13.13
CA MET A 407 8.28 18.07 -11.75
C MET A 407 7.03 18.63 -11.12
N GLY A 408 6.94 18.55 -9.78
CA GLY A 408 5.90 19.24 -9.03
C GLY A 408 5.98 18.95 -7.54
N VAL A 409 5.16 19.67 -6.78
CA VAL A 409 5.05 19.48 -5.33
C VAL A 409 4.32 18.19 -5.03
N HIS A 410 4.82 17.41 -4.06
CA HIS A 410 4.23 16.16 -3.60
C HIS A 410 2.69 16.26 -3.53
N GLY A 411 1.99 15.28 -4.09
CA GLY A 411 0.53 15.17 -4.02
C GLY A 411 -0.07 14.40 -5.20
N ALA A 412 -1.40 14.23 -5.15
CA ALA A 412 -2.15 13.37 -6.06
C ALA A 412 -2.01 13.69 -7.56
N GLY A 413 -1.76 14.96 -7.91
CA GLY A 413 -1.52 15.35 -9.30
C GLY A 413 -0.26 14.72 -9.91
N LEU A 414 0.69 14.30 -9.09
CA LEU A 414 1.92 13.65 -9.55
C LEU A 414 1.69 12.20 -10.01
N THR A 415 0.55 11.58 -9.73
CA THR A 415 0.21 10.24 -10.25
C THR A 415 0.21 10.19 -11.77
N ASN A 416 0.07 11.34 -12.44
CA ASN A 416 0.22 11.47 -13.88
C ASN A 416 1.58 11.01 -14.43
N ILE A 417 2.60 10.76 -13.59
CA ILE A 417 3.85 10.10 -14.01
C ILE A 417 3.62 8.76 -14.71
N LEU A 418 2.47 8.10 -14.52
CA LEU A 418 2.06 6.89 -15.23
C LEU A 418 2.07 7.05 -16.76
N PHE A 419 1.90 8.28 -17.27
CA PHE A 419 1.87 8.57 -18.71
C PHE A 419 3.23 9.01 -19.28
N LEU A 420 4.26 9.15 -18.45
CA LEU A 420 5.59 9.51 -18.93
C LEU A 420 6.14 8.44 -19.90
N PRO A 421 7.01 8.81 -20.83
CA PRO A 421 7.84 7.83 -21.54
C PRO A 421 8.78 7.07 -20.59
N GLU A 422 9.27 5.91 -21.01
CA GLU A 422 10.36 5.22 -20.31
C GLU A 422 11.63 6.07 -20.25
N ASN A 423 12.42 5.89 -19.21
CA ASN A 423 13.66 6.62 -18.91
C ASN A 423 13.47 8.12 -18.61
N SER A 424 12.23 8.60 -18.54
CA SER A 424 11.94 9.98 -18.13
C SER A 424 12.35 10.27 -16.70
N ILE A 425 12.60 11.56 -16.41
CA ILE A 425 12.95 12.01 -15.07
C ILE A 425 11.68 12.51 -14.37
N PHE A 426 11.47 12.05 -13.15
CA PHE A 426 10.44 12.57 -12.26
C PHE A 426 11.10 13.25 -11.07
N ILE A 427 10.84 14.55 -10.90
CA ILE A 427 11.36 15.37 -9.81
C ILE A 427 10.23 15.68 -8.83
N GLN A 428 10.33 15.15 -7.63
CA GLN A 428 9.36 15.39 -6.57
C GLN A 428 9.87 16.46 -5.60
N ILE A 429 9.11 17.54 -5.45
CA ILE A 429 9.38 18.58 -4.45
C ILE A 429 8.68 18.22 -3.15
N LEU A 430 9.43 18.07 -2.07
CA LEU A 430 8.92 17.70 -0.74
C LEU A 430 8.70 18.95 0.11
N PRO A 431 7.46 19.21 0.55
CA PRO A 431 7.19 20.21 1.57
C PRO A 431 7.85 19.86 2.90
N ILE A 432 7.92 20.85 3.80
CA ILE A 432 8.27 20.58 5.20
C ILE A 432 7.14 19.78 5.85
N GLY A 433 7.50 18.88 6.76
CA GLY A 433 6.54 18.15 7.59
C GLY A 433 6.71 16.63 7.61
N GLY A 434 7.84 16.07 7.18
CA GLY A 434 8.05 14.61 7.24
C GLY A 434 7.48 13.85 6.04
N PHE A 435 7.60 14.41 4.84
CA PHE A 435 7.07 13.80 3.60
C PHE A 435 7.92 12.62 3.09
N GLU A 436 9.08 12.34 3.67
CA GLU A 436 10.07 11.38 3.17
C GLU A 436 9.50 9.99 2.97
N TRP A 437 8.82 9.45 3.98
CA TRP A 437 8.28 8.09 3.92
C TRP A 437 7.18 7.99 2.86
N ILE A 438 6.25 8.96 2.82
CA ILE A 438 5.17 8.97 1.82
C ILE A 438 5.70 9.23 0.40
N ALA A 439 6.68 10.12 0.23
CA ALA A 439 7.33 10.36 -1.06
C ALA A 439 8.03 9.09 -1.56
N THR A 440 8.80 8.44 -0.69
CA THR A 440 9.51 7.20 -1.01
C THR A 440 8.54 6.08 -1.40
N ASN A 441 7.50 5.84 -0.61
CA ASN A 441 6.62 4.69 -0.83
C ASN A 441 5.56 4.91 -1.91
N TYR A 442 5.06 6.14 -2.09
CA TYR A 442 4.04 6.43 -3.10
C TYR A 442 4.62 6.68 -4.49
N PHE A 443 5.87 7.13 -4.56
CA PHE A 443 6.42 7.69 -5.78
C PHE A 443 7.86 7.25 -6.06
N GLY A 444 8.76 7.32 -5.07
CA GLY A 444 10.17 6.99 -5.25
C GLY A 444 10.41 5.52 -5.63
N VAL A 445 9.90 4.58 -4.82
CA VAL A 445 10.00 3.14 -5.08
C VAL A 445 9.20 2.75 -6.33
N PRO A 446 7.93 3.16 -6.51
CA PRO A 446 7.17 2.84 -7.72
C PRO A 446 7.82 3.33 -9.01
N SER A 447 8.49 4.49 -9.00
CA SER A 447 9.18 5.03 -10.19
C SER A 447 10.19 4.05 -10.78
N LYS A 448 10.88 3.27 -9.95
CA LYS A 448 11.84 2.24 -10.43
C LYS A 448 11.13 1.15 -11.22
N GLY A 449 10.01 0.65 -10.72
CA GLY A 449 9.18 -0.35 -11.42
C GLY A 449 8.52 0.17 -12.70
N MET A 450 8.48 1.49 -12.88
CA MET A 450 7.99 2.17 -14.08
C MET A 450 9.10 2.57 -15.07
N ASN A 451 10.35 2.20 -14.81
CA ASN A 451 11.54 2.65 -15.55
C ASN A 451 11.65 4.18 -15.62
N LEU A 452 11.43 4.86 -14.50
CA LEU A 452 11.59 6.31 -14.35
C LEU A 452 12.77 6.63 -13.42
N ASN A 453 13.47 7.71 -13.75
CA ASN A 453 14.54 8.26 -12.92
C ASN A 453 13.94 9.21 -11.87
N TYR A 454 13.90 8.79 -10.61
CA TYR A 454 13.35 9.59 -9.52
C TYR A 454 14.41 10.52 -8.91
N LEU A 455 14.09 11.81 -8.83
CA LEU A 455 14.86 12.82 -8.11
C LEU A 455 13.99 13.47 -7.05
N GLU A 456 14.58 13.75 -5.90
CA GLU A 456 13.92 14.40 -4.78
C GLU A 456 14.54 15.77 -4.51
N TYR A 457 13.71 16.77 -4.22
CA TYR A 457 14.18 18.04 -3.67
C TYR A 457 13.37 18.41 -2.43
N LYS A 458 14.05 18.42 -1.29
CA LYS A 458 13.49 18.85 -0.02
C LYS A 458 13.66 20.35 0.13
N ILE A 459 12.56 21.06 0.35
CA ILE A 459 12.62 22.50 0.56
C ILE A 459 13.24 22.82 1.93
N SER A 460 13.85 23.98 2.07
CA SER A 460 14.20 24.55 3.38
C SER A 460 13.05 25.34 3.98
N LYS A 461 13.20 25.77 5.25
CA LYS A 461 12.24 26.62 5.96
C LYS A 461 11.96 27.92 5.20
N GLU A 462 12.99 28.52 4.62
CA GLU A 462 12.92 29.80 3.88
C GLU A 462 12.19 29.67 2.54
N GLU A 463 12.03 28.44 2.03
CA GLU A 463 11.29 28.13 0.81
C GLU A 463 9.81 27.78 1.10
N SER A 464 9.40 27.76 2.37
CA SER A 464 8.02 27.52 2.78
C SER A 464 7.31 28.84 3.09
N THR A 465 6.01 28.93 2.80
CA THR A 465 5.18 30.06 3.24
C THR A 465 4.60 29.89 4.65
N LEU A 466 4.97 28.83 5.36
CA LEU A 466 4.53 28.62 6.73
C LEU A 466 5.09 29.75 7.62
N LYS A 467 4.18 30.45 8.31
CA LYS A 467 4.55 31.58 9.18
C LYS A 467 5.19 31.12 10.49
N ASN A 468 4.77 29.96 10.99
CA ASN A 468 5.25 29.39 12.24
C ASN A 468 6.11 28.17 11.94
N ASP A 469 7.18 28.00 12.72
CA ASP A 469 8.00 26.80 12.66
C ASP A 469 7.14 25.60 13.14
N PRO A 470 6.87 24.61 12.27
CA PRO A 470 6.14 23.44 12.68
C PRO A 470 6.82 22.74 13.85
N HIS A 471 8.15 22.78 13.92
CA HIS A 471 8.92 22.11 14.98
C HIS A 471 8.63 22.65 16.39
N THR A 472 8.05 23.86 16.50
CA THR A 472 7.67 24.45 17.78
C THR A 472 6.16 24.40 18.06
N THR A 473 5.34 24.06 17.05
CA THR A 473 3.88 23.96 17.20
C THR A 473 3.44 22.51 17.11
N PRO A 474 2.85 21.93 18.18
CA PRO A 474 2.41 20.54 18.15
C PRO A 474 1.36 20.29 17.06
N ILE A 475 1.55 19.24 16.28
CA ILE A 475 0.62 18.86 15.21
C ILE A 475 -0.09 17.59 15.64
N ARG A 476 -1.40 17.72 15.89
CA ARG A 476 -2.25 16.61 16.33
C ARG A 476 -2.98 16.01 15.15
N GLY A 477 -2.95 14.69 15.01
CA GLY A 477 -3.84 14.03 14.06
C GLY A 477 -3.38 14.13 12.60
N TRP A 478 -3.98 13.28 11.77
CA TRP A 478 -3.98 13.46 10.32
C TRP A 478 -4.57 14.82 9.91
N GLU A 479 -5.65 15.27 10.56
CA GLU A 479 -6.28 16.56 10.20
C GLU A 479 -5.40 17.77 10.54
N GLY A 480 -4.63 17.73 11.64
CA GLY A 480 -3.63 18.76 11.93
C GLY A 480 -2.50 18.76 10.91
N PHE A 481 -1.98 17.59 10.55
CA PHE A 481 -0.97 17.45 9.51
C PHE A 481 -1.46 18.02 8.17
N LYS A 482 -2.69 17.66 7.77
CA LYS A 482 -3.32 18.12 6.54
C LYS A 482 -3.55 19.63 6.54
N SER A 483 -4.09 20.18 7.62
CA SER A 483 -4.31 21.62 7.75
C SER A 483 -3.00 22.41 7.63
N THR A 484 -1.97 22.01 8.38
CA THR A 484 -0.69 22.72 8.42
C THR A 484 0.12 22.51 7.14
N PHE A 485 0.39 21.26 6.76
CA PHE A 485 1.38 20.98 5.72
C PHE A 485 0.80 20.77 4.33
N LEU A 486 -0.45 20.31 4.22
CA LEU A 486 -1.07 20.05 2.91
C LEU A 486 -1.90 21.25 2.42
N ASN A 487 -2.48 22.04 3.33
CA ASN A 487 -3.39 23.14 2.99
C ASN A 487 -2.72 24.51 3.14
N ALA A 488 -2.10 24.81 4.29
CA ALA A 488 -1.58 26.15 4.59
C ALA A 488 -0.20 26.44 3.99
N GLN A 489 0.53 25.42 3.56
CA GLN A 489 1.89 25.53 3.07
C GLN A 489 1.94 25.64 1.54
N ASN A 490 2.61 26.69 1.04
CA ASN A 490 2.99 26.89 -0.36
C ASN A 490 4.51 27.03 -0.48
N MET A 491 5.04 26.89 -1.70
CA MET A 491 6.47 26.82 -1.98
C MET A 491 6.97 28.09 -2.65
N LYS A 492 8.09 28.63 -2.18
CA LYS A 492 8.89 29.67 -2.84
C LYS A 492 10.29 29.11 -3.08
N LEU A 493 10.48 28.33 -4.14
CA LEU A 493 11.73 27.63 -4.37
C LEU A 493 12.89 28.61 -4.54
N ASN A 494 13.96 28.41 -3.79
CA ASN A 494 15.23 29.09 -4.01
C ASN A 494 15.84 28.51 -5.29
N VAL A 495 15.73 29.25 -6.40
CA VAL A 495 16.17 28.78 -7.72
C VAL A 495 17.66 28.47 -7.79
N ASN A 496 18.50 29.05 -6.93
CA ASN A 496 19.93 28.76 -6.88
C ASN A 496 20.19 27.41 -6.21
N ARG A 497 19.49 27.12 -5.10
CA ARG A 497 19.56 25.81 -4.43
C ARG A 497 18.89 24.69 -5.23
N PHE A 498 17.85 25.01 -5.99
CA PHE A 498 17.15 24.05 -6.83
C PHE A 498 17.83 23.77 -8.18
N ARG A 499 18.64 24.71 -8.69
CA ARG A 499 19.34 24.61 -9.98
C ARG A 499 20.14 23.30 -10.15
N PRO A 500 20.92 22.82 -9.16
CA PRO A 500 21.62 21.53 -9.25
C PRO A 500 20.72 20.34 -9.54
N THR A 501 19.48 20.32 -9.02
CA THR A 501 18.52 19.22 -9.29
C THR A 501 18.11 19.19 -10.76
N LEU A 502 17.85 20.35 -11.38
CA LEU A 502 17.55 20.42 -12.80
C LEU A 502 18.77 20.13 -13.69
N LEU A 503 19.98 20.46 -13.24
CA LEU A 503 21.22 20.08 -13.92
C LEU A 503 21.42 18.56 -13.87
N LYS A 504 21.19 17.93 -12.71
CA LYS A 504 21.25 16.46 -12.60
C LYS A 504 20.22 15.77 -13.50
N ALA A 505 19.01 16.33 -13.60
CA ALA A 505 18.01 15.83 -14.54
C ALA A 505 18.46 15.94 -16.01
N LEU A 506 19.19 17.00 -16.39
CA LEU A 506 19.80 17.09 -17.73
C LEU A 506 20.85 16.01 -17.92
N GLU A 507 21.76 15.86 -16.96
CA GLU A 507 22.84 14.86 -17.01
C GLU A 507 22.29 13.45 -17.24
N LEU A 508 21.20 13.07 -16.57
CA LEU A 508 20.53 11.78 -16.73
C LEU A 508 19.89 11.57 -18.12
N LEU A 509 19.67 12.63 -18.90
CA LEU A 509 19.20 12.54 -20.29
C LEU A 509 20.36 12.49 -21.30
N HIS A 510 21.59 12.74 -20.86
CA HIS A 510 22.78 12.63 -21.70
C HIS A 510 23.34 11.20 -21.67
N TYR A 511 23.97 10.78 -22.76
CA TYR A 511 24.61 9.47 -22.89
C TYR A 511 25.72 9.48 -23.93
#